data_AF-A0A924ZH64-F1
#
_entry.id   AF-A0A924ZH64-F1
#
_cell.length_a   1.000
_cell.length_b   1.000
_cell.length_c   1.000
_cell.angle_alpha   90.00
_cell.angle_beta   90.00
_cell.angle_gamma   90.00
#
_symmetry.space_group_name_H-M   'P 1'
#
loop_
_entity.id
_entity.type
_entity.pdbx_description
1 polymer ?
#
loop_
_entity_poly.entity_id
_entity_poly.type
_entity_poly.pdbx_seq_one_letter_code
_entity_poly.pdbx_strand_id
1 'polypeptide(L)'
;MHQQITKLSPAGFYVALRVGFSYPQEELNALPDNWVEFYTTHGLVVHDPAMKWVYGNTGAVKMSEIGLPDPHQVRERAAVFGLHHGAVISILVPSDRGRRSYGIFFRADRDFDDGDLRDLREIVLKLHSGGEAELQLTAAEVQALKMQADGLRLKQIAAELGISESAVKARLNNAKRKLGAKTGSQAASIASARRML
;
A
#
# COMPACT_ATOMS: atom_id res chain seq x y z
N MET A 1 -5.50 -4.15 -10.09
CA MET A 1 -5.89 -3.25 -9.00
C MET A 1 -6.06 -1.80 -9.46
N HIS A 2 -5.06 -1.10 -10.00
CA HIS A 2 -5.22 0.28 -10.51
C HIS A 2 -6.42 0.44 -11.47
N GLN A 3 -6.52 -0.38 -12.52
CA GLN A 3 -7.65 -0.34 -13.46
C GLN A 3 -9.03 -0.58 -12.81
N GLN A 4 -9.11 -1.37 -11.73
CA GLN A 4 -10.36 -1.62 -11.02
C GLN A 4 -10.76 -0.38 -10.21
N ILE A 5 -9.79 0.26 -9.56
CA ILE A 5 -10.01 1.53 -8.85
C ILE A 5 -10.50 2.59 -9.84
N THR A 6 -9.83 2.74 -10.99
CA THR A 6 -10.24 3.70 -12.04
C THR A 6 -11.68 3.46 -12.52
N LYS A 7 -12.13 2.20 -12.63
CA LYS A 7 -13.51 1.89 -13.00
C LYS A 7 -14.53 2.30 -11.94
N LEU A 8 -14.20 2.10 -10.66
CA LEU A 8 -15.07 2.49 -9.54
C LEU A 8 -15.00 3.99 -9.24
N SER A 9 -13.89 4.64 -9.60
CA SER A 9 -13.57 6.03 -9.26
C SER A 9 -13.15 6.83 -10.51
N PRO A 10 -14.03 6.97 -11.52
CA PRO A 10 -13.68 7.56 -12.80
C PRO A 10 -13.33 9.05 -12.75
N ALA A 11 -13.74 9.78 -11.70
CA ALA A 11 -13.38 11.19 -11.54
C ALA A 11 -11.98 11.37 -10.91
N GLY A 12 -11.42 10.31 -10.33
CA GLY A 12 -10.07 10.30 -9.77
C GLY A 12 -10.02 9.66 -8.39
N PHE A 13 -8.80 9.40 -7.93
CA PHE A 13 -8.55 8.84 -6.60
C PHE A 13 -7.15 9.15 -6.11
N TYR A 14 -6.99 9.10 -4.80
CA TYR A 14 -5.70 9.10 -4.14
C TYR A 14 -5.63 7.95 -3.14
N VAL A 15 -4.59 7.12 -3.22
CA VAL A 15 -4.34 6.01 -2.30
C VAL A 15 -2.94 6.16 -1.70
N ALA A 16 -2.86 6.13 -0.38
CA ALA A 16 -1.62 6.17 0.38
C ALA A 16 -1.44 4.87 1.15
N LEU A 17 -0.33 4.17 0.90
CA LEU A 17 -0.05 2.86 1.49
C LEU A 17 1.00 2.95 2.59
N ARG A 18 0.69 2.30 3.72
CA ARG A 18 1.55 2.08 4.88
C ARG A 18 2.22 3.35 5.37
N VAL A 19 1.41 4.40 5.54
CA VAL A 19 1.82 5.71 6.06
C VAL A 19 2.41 5.53 7.46
N GLY A 20 3.68 5.89 7.57
CA GLY A 20 4.44 5.88 8.81
C GLY A 20 4.43 7.26 9.48
N PHE A 21 5.61 7.75 9.86
CA PHE A 21 5.76 9.02 10.59
C PHE A 21 5.38 10.26 9.77
N SER A 22 5.61 10.26 8.45
CA SER A 22 5.40 11.48 7.63
C SER A 22 4.94 11.25 6.20
N TYR A 23 5.34 10.17 5.53
CA TYR A 23 4.96 9.90 4.13
C TYR A 23 4.48 8.45 3.94
N PRO A 24 3.61 8.19 2.94
CA PRO A 24 3.32 6.85 2.48
C PRO A 24 4.57 6.15 1.95
N GLN A 25 4.61 4.83 2.05
CA GLN A 25 5.64 4.05 1.36
C GLN A 25 5.41 4.01 -0.15
N GLU A 26 4.14 3.96 -0.54
CA GLU A 26 3.69 3.95 -1.91
C GLU A 26 2.42 4.80 -2.01
N GLU A 27 2.31 5.56 -3.09
CA GLU A 27 1.14 6.36 -3.39
C GLU A 27 0.66 6.10 -4.81
N LEU A 28 -0.64 6.16 -5.00
CA LEU A 28 -1.29 6.15 -6.30
C LEU A 28 -2.16 7.39 -6.36
N ASN A 29 -1.79 8.33 -7.22
CA ASN A 29 -2.54 9.56 -7.43
C ASN A 29 -3.06 9.60 -8.88
N ALA A 30 -4.37 9.65 -9.01
CA ALA A 30 -5.08 9.82 -10.27
C ALA A 30 -6.14 10.94 -10.13
N LEU A 31 -5.92 11.89 -9.21
CA LEU A 31 -6.74 13.09 -9.09
C LEU A 31 -6.41 14.07 -10.22
N PRO A 32 -7.36 14.95 -10.61
CA PRO A 32 -7.09 16.03 -11.55
C PRO A 32 -5.95 16.93 -11.06
N ASP A 33 -4.99 17.25 -11.93
CA ASP A 33 -3.79 18.04 -11.56
C ASP A 33 -4.15 19.41 -10.98
N ASN A 34 -5.18 20.06 -11.53
CA ASN A 34 -5.67 21.36 -11.05
C ASN A 34 -6.25 21.28 -9.63
N TRP A 35 -6.89 20.18 -9.25
CA TRP A 35 -7.32 19.93 -7.88
C TRP A 35 -6.12 19.69 -6.97
N VAL A 36 -5.15 18.89 -7.39
CA VAL A 36 -3.94 18.60 -6.60
C VAL A 36 -3.16 19.89 -6.29
N GLU A 37 -2.97 20.74 -7.29
CA GLU A 37 -2.32 22.05 -7.15
C GLU A 37 -3.08 22.95 -6.19
N PHE A 38 -4.40 23.08 -6.38
CA PHE A 38 -5.25 23.89 -5.52
C PHE A 38 -5.24 23.39 -4.07
N TYR A 39 -5.40 22.08 -3.86
CA TYR A 39 -5.42 21.45 -2.54
C TYR A 39 -4.10 21.66 -1.78
N THR A 40 -2.98 21.50 -2.48
CA THR A 40 -1.63 21.68 -1.94
C THR A 40 -1.36 23.13 -1.57
N THR A 41 -1.65 24.05 -2.49
CA THR A 41 -1.38 25.49 -2.32
C THR A 41 -2.14 26.07 -1.11
N HIS A 42 -3.35 25.58 -0.88
CA HIS A 42 -4.18 26.03 0.23
C HIS A 42 -4.03 25.19 1.50
N GLY A 43 -3.11 24.20 1.52
CA GLY A 43 -2.85 23.35 2.68
C GLY A 43 -4.07 22.61 3.20
N LEU A 44 -4.99 22.18 2.32
CA LEU A 44 -6.31 21.69 2.73
C LEU A 44 -6.26 20.38 3.55
N VAL A 45 -5.17 19.62 3.48
CA VAL A 45 -4.98 18.34 4.18
C VAL A 45 -5.29 18.39 5.68
N VAL A 46 -4.92 19.46 6.37
CA VAL A 46 -5.15 19.61 7.82
C VAL A 46 -6.60 19.99 8.15
N HIS A 47 -7.31 20.54 7.16
CA HIS A 47 -8.69 21.02 7.30
C HIS A 47 -9.71 19.99 6.82
N ASP A 48 -9.31 19.10 5.92
CA ASP A 48 -10.15 18.13 5.23
C ASP A 48 -10.86 17.14 6.19
N PRO A 49 -12.22 17.13 6.20
CA PRO A 49 -13.01 16.16 6.95
C PRO A 49 -12.68 14.70 6.60
N ALA A 50 -12.37 14.40 5.34
CA ALA A 50 -12.02 13.06 4.90
C ALA A 50 -10.71 12.60 5.55
N MET A 51 -9.70 13.49 5.60
CA MET A 51 -8.43 13.21 6.26
C MET A 51 -8.60 13.03 7.77
N LYS A 52 -9.41 13.87 8.42
CA LYS A 52 -9.75 13.70 9.84
C LYS A 52 -10.43 12.35 10.09
N TRP A 53 -11.37 11.96 9.23
CA TRP A 53 -12.04 10.67 9.33
C TRP A 53 -11.05 9.51 9.16
N VAL A 54 -10.14 9.58 8.17
CA VAL A 54 -9.10 8.56 7.93
C VAL A 54 -8.27 8.28 9.18
N TYR A 55 -7.84 9.32 9.89
CA TYR A 55 -7.00 9.15 11.09
C TYR A 55 -7.80 8.77 12.34
N GLY A 56 -9.09 9.12 12.40
CA GLY A 56 -9.98 8.77 13.52
C GLY A 56 -10.66 7.41 13.41
N ASN A 57 -10.70 6.78 12.23
CA ASN A 57 -11.54 5.60 11.97
C ASN A 57 -10.80 4.52 11.15
N THR A 58 -11.37 3.31 11.15
CA THR A 58 -10.98 2.21 10.27
C THR A 58 -12.26 1.64 9.66
N GLY A 59 -12.30 1.50 8.34
CA GLY A 59 -13.51 1.07 7.63
C GLY A 59 -13.66 1.75 6.26
N ALA A 60 -14.91 1.85 5.82
CA ALA A 60 -15.33 2.51 4.59
C ALA A 60 -16.50 3.45 4.90
N VAL A 61 -16.54 4.63 4.28
CA VAL A 61 -17.65 5.59 4.45
C VAL A 61 -17.85 6.40 3.18
N LYS A 62 -19.09 6.82 2.89
CA LYS A 62 -19.35 7.83 1.86
C LYS A 62 -19.00 9.20 2.41
N MET A 63 -18.44 10.07 1.58
CA MET A 63 -18.05 11.41 2.02
C MET A 63 -19.27 12.27 2.43
N SER A 64 -20.45 11.95 1.92
CA SER A 64 -21.75 12.52 2.33
C SER A 64 -22.15 12.12 3.76
N GLU A 65 -21.73 10.95 4.24
CA GLU A 65 -22.05 10.41 5.56
C GLU A 65 -21.03 10.83 6.64
N ILE A 66 -19.96 11.54 6.25
CA ILE A 66 -19.00 12.12 7.20
C ILE A 66 -19.64 13.34 7.89
N GLY A 67 -20.10 13.14 9.12
CA GLY A 67 -20.69 14.17 9.99
C GLY A 67 -19.68 15.11 10.67
N LEU A 68 -18.47 15.26 10.11
CA LEU A 68 -17.44 16.16 10.64
C LEU A 68 -17.61 17.58 10.06
N PRO A 69 -17.31 18.65 10.83
CA PRO A 69 -17.37 20.01 10.34
C PRO A 69 -16.42 20.26 9.16
N ASP A 70 -16.92 20.99 8.15
CA ASP A 70 -16.15 21.39 6.96
C ASP A 70 -16.12 22.93 6.78
N PRO A 71 -15.54 23.70 7.71
CA PRO A 71 -15.56 25.16 7.65
C PRO A 71 -14.75 25.73 6.48
N HIS A 72 -13.82 24.94 5.92
CA HIS A 72 -13.05 25.32 4.73
C HIS A 72 -13.74 24.89 3.43
N GLN A 73 -14.91 24.26 3.51
CA GLN A 73 -15.72 23.82 2.38
C GLN A 73 -14.91 22.95 1.41
N VAL A 74 -14.10 22.04 1.93
CA VAL A 74 -13.23 21.17 1.12
C VAL A 74 -14.07 20.34 0.16
N ARG A 75 -15.24 19.84 0.60
CA ARG A 75 -16.15 19.06 -0.26
C ARG A 75 -16.74 19.90 -1.40
N GLU A 76 -17.19 21.12 -1.09
CA GLU A 76 -17.75 22.03 -2.11
C GLU A 76 -16.68 22.48 -3.10
N ARG A 77 -15.46 22.76 -2.61
CA ARG A 77 -14.30 23.07 -3.47
C ARG A 77 -13.98 21.89 -4.39
N ALA A 78 -13.92 20.65 -3.87
CA ALA A 78 -13.67 19.46 -4.67
C ALA A 78 -14.73 19.30 -5.78
N ALA A 79 -16.00 19.57 -5.48
CA ALA A 79 -17.09 19.53 -6.46
C ALA A 79 -16.88 20.50 -7.65
N VAL A 80 -16.24 21.66 -7.45
CA VAL A 80 -15.89 22.58 -8.56
C VAL A 80 -14.93 21.93 -9.57
N PHE A 81 -14.13 20.96 -9.12
CA PHE A 81 -13.20 20.19 -9.96
C PHE A 81 -13.81 18.86 -10.47
N GLY A 82 -15.13 18.67 -10.35
CA GLY A 82 -15.82 17.44 -10.80
C GLY A 82 -15.76 16.28 -9.81
N LEU A 83 -15.27 16.51 -8.58
CA LEU A 83 -15.13 15.50 -7.53
C LEU A 83 -16.36 15.51 -6.61
N HIS A 84 -17.53 15.14 -7.16
CA HIS A 84 -18.83 15.30 -6.51
C HIS A 84 -19.16 14.23 -5.46
N HIS A 85 -19.02 12.97 -5.84
CA HIS A 85 -19.34 11.84 -4.99
C HIS A 85 -18.05 11.20 -4.51
N GLY A 86 -17.83 11.22 -3.20
CA GLY A 86 -16.61 10.74 -2.57
C GLY A 86 -16.83 9.49 -1.74
N ALA A 87 -15.85 8.58 -1.71
CA ALA A 87 -15.75 7.49 -0.76
C ALA A 87 -14.38 7.52 -0.08
N VAL A 88 -14.34 7.16 1.20
CA VAL A 88 -13.14 7.16 2.02
C VAL A 88 -12.96 5.79 2.63
N ILE A 89 -11.79 5.20 2.40
CA ILE A 89 -11.39 3.90 2.97
C ILE A 89 -10.19 4.13 3.88
N SER A 90 -10.21 3.52 5.06
CA SER A 90 -9.10 3.55 6.00
C SER A 90 -8.84 2.16 6.56
N ILE A 91 -7.63 1.64 6.34
CA ILE A 91 -7.17 0.31 6.74
C ILE A 91 -6.04 0.47 7.74
N LEU A 92 -6.20 -0.21 8.87
CA LEU A 92 -5.18 -0.36 9.89
C LEU A 92 -5.11 -1.85 10.24
N VAL A 93 -3.96 -2.48 10.02
CA VAL A 93 -3.76 -3.89 10.38
C VAL A 93 -2.79 -3.95 11.56
N PRO A 94 -3.17 -4.59 12.69
CA PRO A 94 -2.32 -4.65 13.89
C PRO A 94 -0.93 -5.26 13.65
N SER A 95 -0.83 -6.23 12.73
CA SER A 95 0.44 -6.87 12.37
C SER A 95 1.44 -5.92 11.69
N ASP A 96 0.96 -4.83 11.07
CA ASP A 96 1.78 -3.87 10.33
C ASP A 96 2.26 -2.69 11.20
N ARG A 97 2.60 -2.97 12.46
CA ARG A 97 3.16 -1.98 13.43
C ARG A 97 2.33 -0.68 13.53
N GLY A 98 1.02 -0.76 13.30
CA GLY A 98 0.13 0.40 13.33
C GLY A 98 0.25 1.35 12.13
N ARG A 99 0.88 0.95 11.02
CA ARG A 99 0.91 1.75 9.78
C ARG A 99 -0.46 1.74 9.11
N ARG A 100 -0.95 2.92 8.75
CA ARG A 100 -2.26 3.09 8.12
C ARG A 100 -2.14 3.11 6.60
N SER A 101 -3.10 2.51 5.90
CA SER A 101 -3.31 2.76 4.47
C SER A 101 -4.70 3.31 4.27
N TYR A 102 -4.85 4.24 3.34
CA TYR A 102 -6.15 4.84 3.07
C TYR A 102 -6.30 5.18 1.60
N GLY A 103 -7.55 5.35 1.18
CA GLY A 103 -7.89 5.83 -0.13
C GLY A 103 -9.06 6.79 -0.08
N ILE A 104 -8.99 7.81 -0.94
CA ILE A 104 -10.06 8.76 -1.21
C ILE A 104 -10.40 8.62 -2.69
N PHE A 105 -11.66 8.34 -2.96
CA PHE A 105 -12.14 7.91 -4.28
C PHE A 105 -13.27 8.81 -4.73
N PHE A 106 -13.27 9.21 -6.00
CA PHE A 106 -14.26 10.12 -6.53
C PHE A 106 -14.90 9.60 -7.81
N ARG A 107 -16.18 9.91 -7.95
CA ARG A 107 -16.96 9.73 -9.16
C ARG A 107 -17.90 10.92 -9.37
N ALA A 108 -18.28 11.17 -10.61
CA ALA A 108 -19.07 12.34 -10.99
C ALA A 108 -20.54 12.02 -11.29
N ASP A 109 -20.89 10.75 -11.45
CA ASP A 109 -22.14 10.30 -12.06
C ASP A 109 -23.22 9.82 -11.07
N ARG A 110 -22.82 9.23 -9.94
CA ARG A 110 -23.74 8.79 -8.86
C ARG A 110 -23.01 8.67 -7.53
N ASP A 111 -23.76 8.57 -6.44
CA ASP A 111 -23.17 8.23 -5.14
C ASP A 111 -22.64 6.79 -5.11
N PHE A 112 -21.68 6.53 -4.22
CA PHE A 112 -21.16 5.19 -3.97
C PHE A 112 -22.21 4.33 -3.23
N ASP A 113 -22.33 3.07 -3.63
CA ASP A 113 -23.18 2.09 -2.92
C ASP A 113 -22.34 1.17 -2.01
N ASP A 114 -23.03 0.37 -1.19
CA ASP A 114 -22.37 -0.56 -0.26
C ASP A 114 -21.57 -1.66 -0.97
N GLY A 115 -21.86 -1.95 -2.24
CA GLY A 115 -21.05 -2.83 -3.10
C GLY A 115 -19.73 -2.16 -3.46
N ASP A 116 -19.79 -0.93 -3.99
CA ASP A 116 -18.61 -0.16 -4.36
C ASP A 116 -17.67 0.02 -3.14
N LEU A 117 -18.23 0.36 -1.97
CA LEU A 117 -17.45 0.54 -0.74
C LEU A 117 -16.76 -0.76 -0.30
N ARG A 118 -17.43 -1.91 -0.41
CA ARG A 118 -16.84 -3.21 -0.11
C ARG A 118 -15.70 -3.53 -1.07
N ASP A 119 -15.90 -3.32 -2.37
CA ASP A 119 -14.90 -3.58 -3.41
C ASP A 119 -13.67 -2.69 -3.24
N LEU A 120 -13.85 -1.38 -3.04
CA LEU A 120 -12.76 -0.45 -2.77
C LEU A 120 -12.01 -0.83 -1.49
N ARG A 121 -12.72 -1.18 -0.42
CA ARG A 121 -12.12 -1.64 0.83
C ARG A 121 -11.26 -2.88 0.62
N GLU A 122 -11.76 -3.87 -0.11
CA GLU A 122 -10.99 -5.07 -0.43
C GLU A 122 -9.74 -4.76 -1.26
N ILE A 123 -9.84 -3.86 -2.23
CA ILE A 123 -8.70 -3.46 -3.06
C ILE A 123 -7.63 -2.78 -2.19
N VAL A 124 -8.01 -1.81 -1.35
CA VAL A 124 -7.05 -1.11 -0.47
C VAL A 124 -6.44 -2.08 0.54
N LEU A 125 -7.22 -3.03 1.07
CA LEU A 125 -6.71 -4.08 1.96
C LEU A 125 -5.69 -4.98 1.24
N LYS A 126 -5.98 -5.41 0.01
CA LYS A 126 -5.05 -6.21 -0.81
C LYS A 126 -3.78 -5.42 -1.12
N LEU A 127 -3.87 -4.13 -1.39
CA LEU A 127 -2.70 -3.27 -1.61
C LEU A 127 -1.88 -3.05 -0.32
N HIS A 128 -2.55 -2.91 0.82
CA HIS A 128 -1.93 -2.83 2.13
C HIS A 128 -1.13 -4.10 2.45
N SER A 129 -1.73 -5.28 2.25
CA SER A 129 -1.09 -6.58 2.49
C SER A 129 -0.11 -7.01 1.39
N GLY A 130 -0.31 -6.57 0.15
CA GLY A 130 0.47 -7.01 -1.02
C GLY A 130 1.95 -6.63 -0.93
N GLY A 131 2.25 -5.47 -0.33
CA GLY A 131 3.62 -5.08 -0.02
C GLY A 131 4.32 -6.08 0.91
N GLU A 132 3.60 -6.67 1.88
CA GLU A 132 4.18 -7.70 2.75
C GLU A 132 4.27 -9.07 2.06
N ALA A 133 3.27 -9.45 1.26
CA ALA A 133 3.27 -10.73 0.54
C ALA A 133 4.41 -10.84 -0.49
N GLU A 134 4.75 -9.75 -1.18
CA GLU A 134 5.92 -9.70 -2.07
C GLU A 134 7.25 -9.73 -1.31
N LEU A 135 7.27 -9.29 -0.04
CA LEU A 135 8.44 -9.28 0.83
C LEU A 135 8.61 -10.60 1.63
N GLN A 136 7.62 -11.49 1.62
CA GLN A 136 7.75 -12.82 2.22
C GLN A 136 8.69 -13.69 1.36
N LEU A 137 9.67 -14.29 2.02
CA LEU A 137 10.55 -15.27 1.39
C LEU A 137 9.75 -16.54 1.10
N THR A 138 9.89 -17.07 -0.12
CA THR A 138 9.39 -18.41 -0.44
C THR A 138 10.22 -19.46 0.29
N ALA A 139 9.67 -20.67 0.50
CA ALA A 139 10.43 -21.77 1.10
C ALA A 139 11.74 -22.06 0.35
N ALA A 140 11.72 -21.96 -0.98
CA ALA A 140 12.91 -22.13 -1.82
C ALA A 140 13.96 -21.03 -1.63
N GLU A 141 13.53 -19.78 -1.40
CA GLU A 141 14.41 -18.65 -1.08
C GLU A 141 14.99 -18.78 0.33
N VAL A 142 14.18 -19.16 1.32
CA VAL A 142 14.62 -19.44 2.70
C VAL A 142 15.66 -20.56 2.71
N GLN A 143 15.39 -21.67 2.01
CA GLN A 143 16.30 -22.82 1.96
C GLN A 143 17.65 -22.45 1.35
N ALA A 144 17.65 -21.71 0.23
CA ALA A 144 18.89 -21.24 -0.38
C ALA A 144 19.66 -20.27 0.55
N LEU A 145 18.95 -19.37 1.23
CA LEU A 145 19.54 -18.41 2.18
C LEU A 145 20.14 -19.12 3.39
N LYS A 146 19.49 -20.18 3.90
CA LYS A 146 19.96 -21.02 5.01
C LYS A 146 21.26 -21.72 4.66
N MET A 147 21.30 -22.41 3.52
CA MET A 147 22.53 -23.06 3.04
C MET A 147 23.68 -22.08 2.80
N GLN A 148 23.37 -20.85 2.33
CA GLN A 148 24.39 -19.81 2.22
C GLN A 148 24.89 -19.33 3.59
N ALA A 149 23.99 -19.20 4.58
CA ALA A 149 24.36 -18.85 5.96
C ALA A 149 25.21 -19.94 6.64
N ASP A 150 24.97 -21.21 6.28
CA ASP A 150 25.77 -22.37 6.71
C ASP A 150 27.14 -22.47 5.99
N GLY A 151 27.45 -21.52 5.10
CA GLY A 151 28.76 -21.41 4.44
C GLY A 151 28.91 -22.18 3.14
N LEU A 152 27.84 -22.77 2.60
CA LEU A 152 27.90 -23.49 1.32
C LEU A 152 28.13 -22.51 0.15
N ARG A 153 28.94 -22.94 -0.81
CA ARG A 153 29.15 -22.22 -2.07
C ARG A 153 28.00 -22.48 -3.04
N LEU A 154 27.76 -21.54 -3.97
CA LEU A 154 26.72 -21.62 -5.03
C LEU A 154 26.64 -23.00 -5.70
N LYS A 155 27.79 -23.58 -6.08
CA LYS A 155 27.88 -24.91 -6.69
C LYS A 155 27.41 -26.05 -5.78
N GLN A 156 27.70 -25.98 -4.48
CA GLN A 156 27.28 -26.98 -3.49
C GLN A 156 25.77 -26.87 -3.25
N ILE A 157 25.25 -25.65 -3.13
CA ILE A 157 23.81 -25.40 -3.00
C ILE A 157 23.06 -25.92 -4.24
N ALA A 158 23.61 -25.70 -5.43
CA ALA A 158 23.03 -26.17 -6.68
C ALA A 158 22.95 -27.71 -6.72
N ALA A 159 24.03 -28.39 -6.30
CA ALA A 159 24.07 -29.85 -6.21
C ALA A 159 23.06 -30.38 -5.18
N GLU A 160 23.01 -29.79 -3.98
CA GLU A 160 22.11 -30.21 -2.90
C GLU A 160 20.63 -30.01 -3.25
N LEU A 161 20.31 -28.92 -3.96
CA LEU A 161 18.93 -28.60 -4.36
C LEU A 161 18.51 -29.23 -5.69
N GLY A 162 19.42 -29.90 -6.41
CA GLY A 162 19.13 -30.48 -7.73
C GLY A 162 18.75 -29.44 -8.80
N ILE A 163 19.30 -28.22 -8.73
CA ILE A 163 19.02 -27.12 -9.66
C ILE A 163 20.30 -26.50 -10.21
N SER A 164 20.19 -25.63 -11.22
CA SER A 164 21.37 -24.93 -11.76
C SER A 164 21.90 -23.84 -10.81
N GLU A 165 23.21 -23.52 -10.89
CA GLU A 165 23.81 -22.41 -10.12
C GLU A 165 23.13 -21.07 -10.42
N SER A 166 22.66 -20.87 -11.66
CA SER A 166 21.90 -19.67 -12.04
C SER A 166 20.55 -19.56 -11.32
N ALA A 167 19.87 -20.69 -11.09
CA ALA A 167 18.62 -20.74 -10.35
C ALA A 167 18.84 -20.47 -8.85
N VAL A 168 19.93 -20.99 -8.26
CA VAL A 168 20.34 -20.63 -6.88
C VAL A 168 20.61 -19.13 -6.77
N LYS A 169 21.40 -18.57 -7.70
CA LYS A 169 21.71 -17.14 -7.74
C LYS A 169 20.45 -16.28 -7.85
N ALA A 170 19.46 -16.70 -8.65
CA ALA A 170 18.18 -16.02 -8.76
C ALA A 170 17.41 -16.01 -7.43
N ARG A 171 17.31 -17.17 -6.75
CA ARG A 171 16.65 -17.28 -5.43
C ARG A 171 17.32 -16.38 -4.39
N LEU A 172 18.65 -16.40 -4.29
CA LEU A 172 19.40 -15.57 -3.35
C LEU A 172 19.25 -14.07 -3.64
N ASN A 173 19.26 -13.67 -4.92
CA ASN A 173 19.05 -12.27 -5.31
C ASN A 173 17.63 -11.79 -5.00
N ASN A 174 16.62 -12.62 -5.25
CA ASN A 174 15.24 -12.31 -4.88
C ASN A 174 15.09 -12.19 -3.37
N ALA A 175 15.63 -13.14 -2.60
CA ALA A 175 15.64 -13.09 -1.14
C ALA A 175 16.30 -11.80 -0.61
N LYS A 176 17.46 -11.45 -1.17
CA LYS A 176 18.20 -10.24 -0.83
C LYS A 176 17.38 -8.97 -1.10
N ARG A 177 16.73 -8.89 -2.27
CA ARG A 177 15.84 -7.78 -2.64
C ARG A 177 14.66 -7.67 -1.66
N LYS A 178 13.99 -8.79 -1.36
CA LYS A 178 12.84 -8.86 -0.43
C LYS A 178 13.21 -8.48 1.01
N LEU A 179 14.42 -8.78 1.45
CA LEU A 179 14.91 -8.42 2.78
C LEU A 179 15.49 -6.99 2.85
N GLY A 180 15.56 -6.27 1.73
CA GLY A 180 16.19 -4.94 1.67
C GLY A 180 17.70 -4.97 1.94
N ALA A 181 18.35 -6.11 1.72
CA ALA A 181 19.77 -6.31 2.00
C ALA A 181 20.65 -5.90 0.80
N LYS A 182 21.84 -5.37 1.08
CA LYS A 182 22.85 -5.04 0.05
C LYS A 182 23.74 -6.25 -0.27
N THR A 183 24.03 -7.07 0.74
CA THR A 183 24.89 -8.28 0.63
C THR A 183 24.16 -9.55 1.08
N GLY A 184 24.67 -10.72 0.68
CA GLY A 184 24.12 -12.01 1.11
C GLY A 184 24.25 -12.21 2.63
N SER A 185 25.37 -11.81 3.22
CA SER A 185 25.56 -11.85 4.68
C SER A 185 24.56 -10.96 5.42
N GLN A 186 24.28 -9.76 4.92
CA GLN A 186 23.24 -8.90 5.49
C GLN A 186 21.85 -9.54 5.38
N ALA A 187 21.55 -10.18 4.25
CA ALA A 187 20.29 -10.91 4.07
C ALA A 187 20.14 -12.04 5.10
N ALA A 188 21.19 -12.85 5.31
CA ALA A 188 21.20 -13.91 6.32
C ALA A 188 21.00 -13.38 7.75
N SER A 189 21.69 -12.28 8.12
CA SER A 189 21.50 -11.65 9.43
C SER A 189 20.07 -11.13 9.65
N ILE A 190 19.47 -10.50 8.63
CA ILE A 190 18.08 -10.02 8.71
C ILE A 190 17.11 -11.20 8.84
N ALA A 191 17.32 -12.28 8.07
CA ALA A 191 16.46 -13.46 8.12
C ALA A 191 16.54 -14.19 9.48
N SER A 192 17.74 -14.31 10.06
CA SER A 192 17.95 -14.86 11.40
C SER A 192 17.26 -14.00 12.48
N ALA A 193 17.42 -12.67 12.43
CA ALA A 193 16.77 -11.75 13.37
C ALA A 193 15.23 -11.79 13.31
N ARG A 194 14.67 -12.12 12.13
CA ARG A 194 13.22 -12.30 11.92
C ARG A 194 12.73 -13.72 12.23
N ARG A 195 13.57 -14.62 12.75
CA ARG A 195 13.29 -16.05 13.00
C ARG A 195 12.77 -16.79 11.76
N MET A 196 13.34 -16.48 10.60
CA MET A 196 13.01 -17.12 9.32
C MET A 196 13.97 -18.27 8.95
N LEU A 197 15.06 -18.45 9.69
CA LEU A 197 16.09 -19.48 9.49
C LEU A 197 16.07 -20.51 10.61
#